data_AF-A0A9E6DRU4-F1
#
_entry.id   AF-A0A9E6DRU4-F1
#
_cell.length_a   1.000
_cell.length_b   1.000
_cell.length_c   1.000
_cell.angle_alpha   90.00
_cell.angle_beta   90.00
_cell.angle_gamma   90.00
#
_symmetry.space_group_name_H-M   'P 1'
#
loop_
_entity.id
_entity.type
_entity.pdbx_description
1 polymer ?
#
loop_
_entity_poly.entity_id
_entity_poly.type
_entity_poly.pdbx_seq_one_letter_code
_entity_poly.pdbx_strand_id
1 'polypeptide(L)'
;MFTGLISDIGEIVSLKRAKNGIAKFEISTNYDIDTIDIGASISCSGACMTVVSKHLIGTKTTIWIDVSEESLSLTNLKNWQLNTLINLERSLKMGDELGGHMVSGHVDGMAQITNMFEEAQSIRFTFKIADEFVKYISPKGSVALNGTSLTINDVDANQFGVNIIPHTLEMTTWSDRKIGDFVNFEVDQMVRHVATLVEHQLKIQLADIAK
;
A
#
# COMPACT_ATOMS: atom_id res chain seq x y z
N MET A 1 10.61 -5.02 3.43
CA MET A 1 10.72 -3.81 2.59
C MET A 1 10.42 -4.21 1.15
N PHE A 2 9.88 -3.27 0.40
CA PHE A 2 9.30 -3.43 -0.93
C PHE A 2 9.69 -2.22 -1.80
N THR A 3 9.37 -2.28 -3.09
CA THR A 3 9.63 -1.22 -4.07
C THR A 3 8.37 -0.46 -4.47
N GLY A 4 7.21 -1.06 -4.23
CA GLY A 4 5.93 -0.64 -4.75
C GLY A 4 5.68 -1.04 -6.21
N LEU A 5 6.45 -2.00 -6.74
CA LEU A 5 6.20 -2.61 -8.04
C LEU A 5 5.42 -3.91 -7.84
N ILE A 6 4.12 -3.84 -8.10
CA ILE A 6 3.21 -4.97 -7.97
C ILE A 6 3.61 -6.06 -8.98
N SER A 7 3.71 -7.29 -8.49
CA SER A 7 4.17 -8.45 -9.27
C SER A 7 3.12 -9.55 -9.43
N ASP A 8 2.00 -9.46 -8.71
CA ASP A 8 0.84 -10.33 -8.91
C ASP A 8 -0.45 -9.66 -8.42
N ILE A 9 -1.59 -10.12 -8.95
CA ILE A 9 -2.92 -9.81 -8.42
C ILE A 9 -3.44 -11.07 -7.72
N GLY A 10 -3.52 -11.00 -6.40
CA GLY A 10 -4.06 -12.06 -5.57
C GLY A 10 -5.58 -11.98 -5.44
N GLU A 11 -6.20 -13.08 -5.04
CA GLU A 11 -7.64 -13.18 -4.78
C GLU A 11 -7.91 -13.72 -3.38
N ILE A 12 -8.81 -13.08 -2.63
CA ILE A 12 -9.25 -13.59 -1.32
C ILE A 12 -10.16 -14.80 -1.52
N VAL A 13 -9.67 -15.99 -1.17
CA VAL A 13 -10.41 -17.27 -1.32
C VAL A 13 -10.99 -17.78 0.00
N SER A 14 -10.53 -17.26 1.13
CA SER A 14 -11.11 -17.53 2.44
C SER A 14 -10.82 -16.40 3.42
N LEU A 15 -11.73 -16.14 4.34
CA LEU A 15 -11.51 -15.17 5.40
C LEU A 15 -12.22 -15.57 6.69
N LYS A 16 -11.50 -15.46 7.81
CA LYS A 16 -12.00 -15.65 9.17
C LYS A 16 -11.76 -14.37 9.94
N ARG A 17 -12.84 -13.64 10.21
CA ARG A 17 -12.78 -12.41 11.01
C ARG A 17 -12.86 -12.78 12.50
N ALA A 18 -12.05 -12.15 13.32
CA ALA A 18 -12.14 -12.25 14.77
C ALA A 18 -12.72 -10.95 15.33
N LYS A 19 -13.70 -11.04 16.25
CA LYS A 19 -14.25 -9.84 16.91
C LYS A 19 -13.31 -9.26 17.97
N ASN A 20 -12.31 -10.02 18.44
CA ASN A 20 -11.35 -9.66 19.50
C ASN A 20 -10.06 -10.49 19.36
N GLY A 21 -9.40 -10.46 18.20
CA GLY A 21 -8.22 -11.28 17.97
C GLY A 21 -7.64 -11.10 16.58
N ILE A 22 -6.87 -12.08 16.14
CA ILE A 22 -6.21 -12.07 14.83
C ILE A 22 -7.19 -12.57 13.78
N ALA A 23 -7.48 -11.74 12.76
CA ALA A 23 -8.20 -12.19 11.58
C ALA A 23 -7.25 -13.03 10.70
N LYS A 24 -7.80 -14.00 9.96
CA LYS A 24 -7.02 -14.84 9.06
C LYS A 24 -7.57 -14.77 7.65
N PHE A 25 -6.73 -14.44 6.68
CA PHE A 25 -7.12 -14.40 5.26
C PHE A 25 -6.30 -15.41 4.47
N GLU A 26 -6.97 -16.11 3.57
CA GLU A 26 -6.35 -16.96 2.56
C GLU A 26 -6.40 -16.25 1.23
N ILE A 27 -5.24 -16.15 0.59
CA ILE A 27 -5.03 -15.43 -0.66
C ILE A 27 -4.53 -16.44 -1.68
N SER A 28 -5.22 -16.57 -2.82
CA SER A 28 -4.68 -17.26 -3.99
C SER A 28 -3.76 -16.32 -4.76
N THR A 29 -2.65 -16.86 -5.27
CA THR A 29 -1.60 -16.11 -5.97
C THR A 29 -0.98 -16.96 -7.08
N ASN A 30 -0.39 -16.30 -8.07
CA ASN A 30 0.43 -16.91 -9.13
C ASN A 30 1.88 -17.14 -8.71
N TYR A 31 2.30 -16.71 -7.53
CA TYR A 31 3.64 -17.00 -7.04
C TYR A 31 3.87 -18.50 -6.91
N ASP A 32 5.08 -18.93 -7.29
CA ASP A 32 5.53 -20.29 -7.06
C ASP A 32 5.64 -20.55 -5.54
N ILE A 33 4.90 -21.57 -5.08
CA ILE A 33 4.84 -21.98 -3.68
C ILE A 33 6.21 -22.29 -3.09
N ASP A 34 7.13 -22.83 -3.89
CA ASP A 34 8.46 -23.22 -3.43
C ASP A 34 9.36 -22.00 -3.16
N THR A 35 8.99 -20.84 -3.69
CA THR A 35 9.71 -19.59 -3.46
C THR A 35 9.25 -18.82 -2.22
N ILE A 36 8.19 -19.29 -1.54
CA ILE A 36 7.59 -18.62 -0.38
C ILE A 36 7.89 -19.43 0.88
N ASP A 37 8.69 -18.90 1.80
CA ASP A 37 8.89 -19.53 3.10
C ASP A 37 7.78 -19.14 4.10
N ILE A 38 7.51 -20.02 5.07
CA ILE A 38 6.72 -19.64 6.24
C ILE A 38 7.50 -18.59 7.03
N GLY A 39 6.85 -17.50 7.40
CA GLY A 39 7.50 -16.32 7.97
C GLY A 39 7.95 -15.29 6.93
N ALA A 40 7.81 -15.56 5.63
CA ALA A 40 8.09 -14.57 4.60
C ALA A 40 7.11 -13.38 4.67
N SER A 41 7.62 -12.18 4.39
CA SER A 41 6.82 -10.97 4.28
C SER A 41 6.37 -10.73 2.83
N ILE A 42 5.07 -10.54 2.65
CA ILE A 42 4.43 -10.19 1.38
C ILE A 42 3.59 -8.93 1.61
N SER A 43 3.72 -7.95 0.72
CA SER A 43 2.87 -6.77 0.72
C SER A 43 1.53 -7.14 0.09
N CYS A 44 0.45 -7.00 0.86
CA CYS A 44 -0.92 -7.26 0.43
C CYS A 44 -1.67 -5.93 0.35
N SER A 45 -1.81 -5.40 -0.87
CA SER A 45 -2.25 -4.04 -1.17
C SER A 45 -1.50 -2.99 -0.36
N GLY A 46 -0.19 -3.13 -0.23
CA GLY A 46 0.66 -2.20 0.51
C GLY A 46 0.78 -2.49 2.01
N ALA A 47 -0.01 -3.41 2.58
CA ALA A 47 0.16 -3.81 3.97
C ALA A 47 1.10 -5.02 4.06
N CYS A 48 2.21 -4.90 4.79
CA CYS A 48 3.17 -5.97 5.01
C CYS A 48 2.53 -7.07 5.87
N MET A 49 2.44 -8.28 5.34
CA MET A 49 1.83 -9.42 6.01
C MET A 49 2.80 -10.60 6.04
N THR A 50 2.79 -11.33 7.15
CA THR A 50 3.61 -12.52 7.34
C THR A 50 2.84 -13.76 6.91
N VAL A 51 3.43 -14.57 6.04
CA VAL A 51 2.88 -15.86 5.63
C VAL A 51 2.95 -16.85 6.80
N VAL A 52 1.80 -17.31 7.28
CA VAL A 52 1.70 -18.27 8.39
C VAL A 52 1.41 -19.70 7.93
N SER A 53 0.86 -19.87 6.73
CA SER A 53 0.70 -21.16 6.06
C SER A 53 0.73 -20.97 4.55
N LYS A 54 1.10 -22.03 3.81
CA LYS A 54 1.02 -22.09 2.35
C LYS A 54 0.52 -23.44 1.90
N HIS A 55 -0.31 -23.48 0.87
CA HIS A 55 -0.86 -24.69 0.29
C HIS A 55 -0.87 -24.61 -1.23
N LEU A 56 -0.86 -25.78 -1.88
CA LEU A 56 -1.12 -25.90 -3.30
C LEU A 56 -2.52 -26.50 -3.47
N ILE A 57 -3.45 -25.73 -4.04
CA ILE A 57 -4.81 -26.18 -4.34
C ILE A 57 -4.91 -26.34 -5.86
N GLY A 58 -4.84 -27.59 -6.33
CA GLY A 58 -4.69 -27.87 -7.76
C GLY A 58 -3.34 -27.36 -8.27
N THR A 59 -3.34 -26.38 -9.16
CA THR A 59 -2.13 -25.72 -9.69
C THR A 59 -1.91 -24.32 -9.11
N LYS A 60 -2.76 -23.86 -8.19
CA LYS A 60 -2.70 -22.52 -7.61
C LYS A 60 -2.11 -22.55 -6.21
N THR A 61 -1.16 -21.65 -5.97
CA THR A 61 -0.65 -21.39 -4.63
C THR A 61 -1.68 -20.62 -3.83
N THR A 62 -1.90 -21.01 -2.58
CA THR A 62 -2.60 -20.21 -1.58
C THR A 62 -1.71 -19.96 -0.38
N ILE A 63 -1.80 -18.75 0.18
CA ILE A 63 -1.08 -18.35 1.39
C ILE A 63 -2.08 -17.87 2.44
N TRP A 64 -1.81 -18.19 3.70
CA TRP A 64 -2.53 -17.66 4.83
C TRP A 64 -1.73 -16.56 5.49
N ILE A 65 -2.42 -15.49 5.87
CA ILE A 65 -1.87 -14.39 6.66
C ILE A 65 -2.73 -14.17 7.90
N ASP A 66 -2.06 -13.71 8.96
CA ASP A 66 -2.66 -13.28 10.21
C ASP A 66 -2.66 -11.74 10.24
N VAL A 67 -3.83 -11.15 10.46
CA VAL A 67 -4.05 -9.70 10.38
C VAL A 67 -4.45 -9.17 11.76
N SER A 68 -3.68 -8.22 12.27
CA SER A 68 -3.94 -7.56 13.55
C SER A 68 -5.12 -6.59 13.48
N GLU A 69 -5.71 -6.28 14.62
CA GLU A 69 -6.76 -5.26 14.73
C GLU A 69 -6.26 -3.88 14.29
N GLU A 70 -5.02 -3.53 14.62
CA GLU A 70 -4.38 -2.28 14.17
C GLU A 70 -4.35 -2.21 12.64
N SER A 71 -3.90 -3.28 11.97
CA SER A 71 -3.88 -3.36 10.51
C SER A 71 -5.29 -3.22 9.93
N LEU A 72 -6.29 -3.90 10.51
CA LEU A 72 -7.67 -3.75 10.07
C LEU A 72 -8.20 -2.33 10.26
N SER A 73 -7.82 -1.65 11.34
CA SER A 73 -8.31 -0.30 11.64
C SER A 73 -7.82 0.74 10.63
N LEU A 74 -6.55 0.65 10.22
CA LEU A 74 -5.86 1.63 9.38
C LEU A 74 -5.96 1.36 7.88
N THR A 75 -6.25 0.12 7.48
CA THR A 75 -6.21 -0.29 6.06
C THR A 75 -7.60 -0.64 5.52
N ASN A 76 -7.68 -0.80 4.20
CA ASN A 76 -8.87 -1.31 3.51
C ASN A 76 -9.07 -2.83 3.65
N LEU A 77 -8.16 -3.54 4.34
CA LEU A 77 -8.27 -4.99 4.60
C LEU A 77 -9.57 -5.32 5.35
N LYS A 78 -10.05 -4.42 6.20
CA LYS A 78 -11.35 -4.56 6.88
C LYS A 78 -12.52 -4.68 5.92
N ASN A 79 -12.39 -4.22 4.68
CA ASN A 79 -13.45 -4.25 3.68
C ASN A 79 -13.34 -5.47 2.74
N TRP A 80 -12.28 -6.27 2.83
CA TRP A 80 -12.10 -7.42 1.95
C TRP A 80 -13.18 -8.48 2.16
N GLN A 81 -13.65 -9.02 1.05
CA GLN A 81 -14.64 -10.10 0.98
C GLN A 81 -14.09 -11.22 0.11
N LEU A 82 -14.83 -12.33 0.07
CA LEU A 82 -14.52 -13.42 -0.86
C LEU A 82 -14.45 -12.86 -2.30
N ASN A 83 -13.49 -13.34 -3.09
CA ASN A 83 -13.20 -12.92 -4.45
C ASN A 83 -12.69 -11.48 -4.60
N THR A 84 -12.33 -10.81 -3.50
CA THR A 84 -11.68 -9.49 -3.60
C THR A 84 -10.30 -9.67 -4.23
N LEU A 85 -10.04 -8.91 -5.30
CA LEU A 85 -8.71 -8.83 -5.91
C LEU A 85 -7.84 -7.84 -5.14
N ILE A 86 -6.57 -8.20 -4.94
CA ILE A 86 -5.61 -7.41 -4.17
C ILE A 86 -4.25 -7.37 -4.88
N ASN A 87 -3.55 -6.24 -4.77
CA ASN A 87 -2.18 -6.15 -5.26
C ASN A 87 -1.25 -6.97 -4.36
N LEU A 88 -0.31 -7.71 -4.94
CA LEU A 88 0.73 -8.43 -4.20
C LEU A 88 2.13 -8.00 -4.64
N GLU A 89 3.04 -7.90 -3.68
CA GLU A 89 4.47 -7.71 -3.93
C GLU A 89 5.31 -8.52 -2.94
N ARG A 90 6.36 -9.19 -3.43
CA ARG A 90 7.31 -9.93 -2.60
C ARG A 90 8.31 -8.98 -1.94
N SER A 91 8.80 -9.35 -0.75
CA SER A 91 9.90 -8.60 -0.13
C SER A 91 11.14 -8.62 -1.00
N LEU A 92 11.81 -7.46 -1.05
CA LEU A 92 13.09 -7.28 -1.71
C LEU A 92 14.16 -8.23 -1.17
N LYS A 93 14.92 -8.84 -2.07
CA LYS A 93 16.15 -9.59 -1.78
C LYS A 93 17.37 -8.73 -2.09
N MET A 94 18.51 -9.12 -1.53
CA MET A 94 19.78 -8.47 -1.85
C MET A 94 20.10 -8.67 -3.33
N GLY A 95 20.32 -7.57 -4.05
CA GLY A 95 20.59 -7.58 -5.49
C GLY A 95 19.36 -7.41 -6.38
N ASP A 96 18.15 -7.36 -5.81
CA ASP A 96 16.94 -7.03 -6.57
C ASP A 96 16.96 -5.55 -7.00
N GLU A 97 16.32 -5.26 -8.13
CA GLU A 97 16.15 -3.90 -8.63
C GLU A 97 15.15 -3.10 -7.78
N LEU A 98 15.53 -1.89 -7.39
CA LEU A 98 14.63 -0.93 -6.72
C LEU A 98 14.02 0.02 -7.77
N GLY A 99 13.06 -0.46 -8.56
CA GLY A 99 12.50 0.31 -9.68
C GLY A 99 11.46 1.37 -9.29
N GLY A 100 10.84 1.24 -8.11
CA GLY A 100 9.94 2.25 -7.53
C GLY A 100 10.66 3.13 -6.50
N HIS A 101 10.15 3.15 -5.27
CA HIS A 101 10.81 3.80 -4.13
C HIS A 101 10.80 2.88 -2.91
N MET A 102 11.39 3.31 -1.79
CA MET A 102 11.41 2.51 -0.56
C MET A 102 10.02 2.44 0.06
N VAL A 103 9.36 1.30 -0.08
CA VAL A 103 8.06 1.01 0.54
C VAL A 103 8.26 0.08 1.73
N SER A 104 7.80 0.47 2.92
CA SER A 104 7.94 -0.35 4.12
C SER A 104 6.85 -1.43 4.20
N GLY A 105 5.67 -1.12 3.68
CA GLY A 105 4.45 -1.89 3.87
C GLY A 105 3.73 -1.56 5.19
N HIS A 106 4.08 -0.45 5.83
CA HIS A 106 3.41 0.08 7.02
C HIS A 106 2.46 1.20 6.59
N VAL A 107 1.22 0.81 6.34
CA VAL A 107 0.18 1.73 5.87
C VAL A 107 -0.14 2.75 6.95
N ASP A 108 -0.15 4.03 6.57
CA ASP A 108 -0.43 5.16 7.46
C ASP A 108 -1.92 5.42 7.64
N GLY A 109 -2.69 5.08 6.61
CA GLY A 109 -4.14 5.25 6.62
C GLY A 109 -4.71 4.93 5.25
N MET A 110 -5.82 5.57 4.92
CA MET A 110 -6.47 5.41 3.62
C MET A 110 -6.63 6.74 2.91
N ALA A 111 -6.47 6.71 1.60
CA ALA A 111 -6.81 7.82 0.71
C ALA A 111 -8.13 7.50 -0.02
N GLN A 112 -9.02 8.48 -0.13
CA GLN A 112 -10.28 8.35 -0.86
C GLN A 112 -10.12 8.84 -2.29
N ILE A 113 -10.55 8.06 -3.28
CA ILE A 113 -10.62 8.52 -4.68
C ILE A 113 -11.77 9.53 -4.80
N THR A 114 -11.46 10.79 -5.09
CA THR A 114 -12.46 11.86 -5.24
C THR A 114 -12.77 12.19 -6.70
N ASN A 115 -11.85 11.91 -7.61
CA ASN A 115 -12.04 12.14 -9.04
C ASN A 115 -11.21 11.17 -9.89
N MET A 116 -11.70 10.87 -11.10
CA MET A 116 -11.03 10.05 -12.11
C MET A 116 -11.38 10.57 -13.50
N PHE A 117 -10.38 10.78 -14.35
CA PHE A 117 -10.61 11.16 -15.74
C PHE A 117 -9.48 10.67 -16.65
N GLU A 118 -9.81 10.39 -17.91
CA GLU A 118 -8.83 10.03 -18.93
C GLU A 118 -7.92 11.23 -19.25
N GLU A 119 -6.61 10.99 -19.26
CA GLU A 119 -5.60 11.97 -19.62
C GLU A 119 -4.65 11.30 -20.64
N ALA A 120 -4.93 11.55 -21.93
CA ALA A 120 -4.27 10.90 -23.05
C ALA A 120 -4.37 9.36 -22.99
N GLN A 121 -3.26 8.66 -22.73
CA GLN A 121 -3.22 7.20 -22.61
C GLN A 121 -3.23 6.71 -21.16
N SER A 122 -3.39 7.61 -20.19
CA SER A 122 -3.41 7.31 -18.76
C SER A 122 -4.73 7.73 -18.14
N ILE A 123 -4.98 7.31 -16.91
CA ILE A 123 -6.09 7.79 -16.10
C ILE A 123 -5.50 8.61 -14.95
N ARG A 124 -5.94 9.88 -14.83
CA ARG A 124 -5.62 10.73 -13.70
C ARG A 124 -6.59 10.45 -12.57
N PHE A 125 -6.05 10.06 -11.42
CA PHE A 125 -6.78 9.88 -10.18
C PHE A 125 -6.49 11.04 -9.25
N THR A 126 -7.51 11.56 -8.59
CA THR A 126 -7.37 12.49 -7.47
C THR A 126 -7.73 11.78 -6.17
N PHE A 127 -6.87 11.92 -5.18
CA PHE A 127 -7.02 11.32 -3.87
C PHE A 127 -7.16 12.40 -2.81
N LYS A 128 -8.04 12.18 -1.83
CA LYS A 128 -8.13 12.95 -0.59
C LYS A 128 -7.56 12.16 0.57
N ILE A 129 -6.74 12.82 1.39
CA ILE A 129 -6.14 12.26 2.61
C ILE A 129 -6.51 13.09 3.84
N ALA A 130 -6.17 12.57 5.03
CA ALA A 130 -6.28 13.33 6.27
C ALA A 130 -5.23 14.47 6.31
N ASP A 131 -5.61 15.59 6.92
CA ASP A 131 -4.79 16.83 6.90
C ASP A 131 -3.41 16.65 7.55
N GLU A 132 -3.29 15.75 8.52
CA GLU A 132 -2.03 15.43 9.19
C GLU A 132 -0.96 14.84 8.26
N PHE A 133 -1.37 14.28 7.11
CA PHE A 133 -0.47 13.68 6.13
C PHE A 133 -0.04 14.64 5.02
N VAL A 134 -0.64 15.83 4.92
CA VAL A 134 -0.38 16.80 3.84
C VAL A 134 1.09 17.22 3.78
N LYS A 135 1.76 17.32 4.93
CA LYS A 135 3.18 17.68 5.02
C LYS A 135 4.13 16.64 4.40
N TYR A 136 3.66 15.41 4.12
CA TYR A 136 4.47 14.35 3.54
C TYR A 136 4.29 14.20 2.02
N ILE A 137 3.36 14.92 1.41
CA ILE A 137 3.12 14.89 -0.02
C ILE A 137 3.69 16.14 -0.68
N SER A 138 4.31 15.97 -1.85
CA SER A 138 4.84 17.07 -2.65
C SER A 138 4.73 16.75 -4.13
N PRO A 139 4.50 17.73 -5.02
CA PRO A 139 4.57 17.50 -6.45
C PRO A 139 5.93 16.89 -6.84
N LYS A 140 5.90 15.89 -7.71
CA LYS A 140 7.05 15.05 -8.09
C LYS A 140 7.64 14.18 -6.98
N GLY A 141 7.04 14.16 -5.80
CA GLY A 141 7.33 13.19 -4.75
C GLY A 141 6.72 11.82 -5.05
N SER A 142 7.14 10.83 -4.25
CA SER A 142 6.65 9.45 -4.32
C SER A 142 5.57 9.20 -3.26
N VAL A 143 4.66 8.28 -3.57
CA VAL A 143 3.65 7.76 -2.65
C VAL A 143 3.36 6.31 -2.96
N ALA A 144 3.05 5.49 -1.94
CA ALA A 144 2.55 4.14 -2.14
C ALA A 144 1.04 4.09 -1.91
N LEU A 145 0.29 3.71 -2.95
CA LEU A 145 -1.16 3.55 -2.90
C LEU A 145 -1.56 2.12 -3.23
N ASN A 146 -2.26 1.43 -2.32
CA ASN A 146 -2.47 -0.03 -2.40
C ASN A 146 -1.16 -0.79 -2.72
N GLY A 147 -0.04 -0.30 -2.17
CA GLY A 147 1.30 -0.83 -2.42
C GLY A 147 1.89 -0.49 -3.79
N THR A 148 1.21 0.24 -4.66
CA THR A 148 1.78 0.71 -5.93
C THR A 148 2.57 1.99 -5.71
N SER A 149 3.84 2.00 -6.09
CA SER A 149 4.69 3.19 -6.12
C SER A 149 4.25 4.10 -7.26
N LEU A 150 3.84 5.33 -6.93
CA LEU A 150 3.34 6.31 -7.89
C LEU A 150 3.98 7.68 -7.66
N THR A 151 4.09 8.45 -8.73
CA THR A 151 4.56 9.85 -8.67
C THR A 151 3.37 10.78 -8.48
N ILE A 152 3.48 11.69 -7.51
CA ILE A 152 2.51 12.76 -7.29
C ILE A 152 2.68 13.81 -8.39
N ASN A 153 1.61 14.08 -9.15
CA ASN A 153 1.61 15.07 -10.21
C ASN A 153 1.37 16.48 -9.69
N ASP A 154 0.38 16.61 -8.81
CA ASP A 154 -0.12 17.87 -8.27
C ASP A 154 -0.63 17.68 -6.84
N VAL A 155 -0.64 18.75 -6.06
CA VAL A 155 -1.14 18.78 -4.69
C VAL A 155 -1.97 20.06 -4.53
N ASP A 156 -3.17 19.93 -3.98
CA ASP A 156 -4.06 21.03 -3.62
C ASP A 156 -4.72 20.74 -2.27
N ALA A 157 -4.39 21.54 -1.26
CA ALA A 157 -4.79 21.33 0.13
C ALA A 157 -4.50 19.89 0.61
N ASN A 158 -5.53 19.10 0.91
CA ASN A 158 -5.43 17.71 1.32
C ASN A 158 -5.74 16.71 0.20
N GLN A 159 -5.63 17.17 -1.05
CA GLN A 159 -5.78 16.35 -2.23
C GLN A 159 -4.51 16.33 -3.07
N PHE A 160 -4.31 15.23 -3.79
CA PHE A 160 -3.23 15.11 -4.74
C PHE A 160 -3.63 14.25 -5.93
N GLY A 161 -3.04 14.55 -7.08
CA GLY A 161 -3.23 13.82 -8.32
C GLY A 161 -2.08 12.84 -8.59
N VAL A 162 -2.41 11.66 -9.11
CA VAL A 162 -1.43 10.74 -9.73
C VAL A 162 -1.94 10.29 -11.09
N ASN A 163 -1.03 9.96 -11.99
CA ASN A 163 -1.36 9.44 -13.30
C ASN A 163 -1.03 7.94 -13.38
N ILE A 164 -2.01 7.11 -13.73
CA ILE A 164 -1.84 5.66 -13.83
C ILE A 164 -1.80 5.27 -15.30
N ILE A 165 -0.67 4.71 -15.73
CA ILE A 165 -0.40 4.32 -17.11
C ILE A 165 -1.04 2.95 -17.45
N PRO A 166 -1.21 2.60 -18.74
CA PRO A 166 -1.88 1.37 -19.16
C PRO A 166 -1.31 0.10 -18.53
N HIS A 167 0.02 -0.02 -18.51
CA HIS A 167 0.68 -1.19 -17.92
C HIS A 167 0.35 -1.36 -16.43
N THR A 168 0.33 -0.25 -15.68
CA THR A 168 -0.03 -0.28 -14.25
C THR A 168 -1.52 -0.58 -14.04
N LEU A 169 -2.40 -0.15 -14.95
CA LEU A 169 -3.82 -0.52 -14.92
C LEU A 169 -4.01 -2.02 -15.16
N GLU A 170 -3.23 -2.62 -16.07
CA GLU A 170 -3.30 -4.04 -16.41
C GLU A 170 -2.72 -4.96 -15.33
N MET A 171 -1.59 -4.56 -14.74
CA MET A 171 -0.84 -5.40 -13.80
C MET A 171 -1.32 -5.29 -12.34
N THR A 172 -2.33 -4.47 -12.06
CA THR A 172 -2.79 -4.19 -10.70
C THR A 172 -4.31 -4.05 -10.63
N THR A 173 -4.84 -3.85 -9.43
CA THR A 173 -6.27 -3.66 -9.16
C THR A 173 -6.83 -2.27 -9.51
N TRP A 174 -6.03 -1.39 -10.14
CA TRP A 174 -6.43 -0.02 -10.45
C TRP A 174 -7.56 0.09 -11.48
N SER A 175 -7.68 -0.87 -12.40
CA SER A 175 -8.76 -0.91 -13.40
C SER A 175 -10.16 -1.02 -12.78
N ASP A 176 -10.26 -1.64 -11.61
CA ASP A 176 -11.53 -1.91 -10.93
C ASP A 176 -11.91 -0.83 -9.91
N ARG A 177 -11.04 0.16 -9.72
CA ARG A 177 -11.28 1.26 -8.76
C ARG A 177 -12.26 2.27 -9.33
N LYS A 178 -13.04 2.87 -8.44
CA LYS A 178 -14.01 3.92 -8.76
C LYS A 178 -13.96 5.08 -7.78
N ILE A 179 -14.53 6.21 -8.18
CA ILE A 179 -14.76 7.35 -7.29
C ILE A 179 -15.53 6.89 -6.05
N GLY A 180 -15.04 7.29 -4.87
CA GLY A 180 -15.56 6.91 -3.57
C GLY A 180 -14.82 5.74 -2.90
N ASP A 181 -14.03 4.96 -3.65
CA ASP A 181 -13.24 3.88 -3.06
C ASP A 181 -12.12 4.42 -2.17
N PHE A 182 -11.74 3.62 -1.17
CA PHE A 182 -10.61 3.87 -0.29
C PHE A 182 -9.46 2.92 -0.60
N VAL A 183 -8.25 3.47 -0.72
CA VAL A 183 -7.01 2.73 -0.98
C VAL A 183 -6.05 2.92 0.19
N ASN A 184 -5.24 1.90 0.47
CA ASN A 184 -4.18 2.00 1.47
C ASN A 184 -3.18 3.06 1.05
N PHE A 185 -2.77 3.92 1.98
CA PHE A 185 -1.87 5.04 1.75
C PHE A 185 -0.66 4.91 2.67
N GLU A 186 0.53 4.91 2.08
CA GLU A 186 1.81 4.98 2.79
C GLU A 186 2.62 6.15 2.20
N VAL A 187 3.14 7.00 3.09
CA VAL A 187 4.02 8.12 2.71
C VAL A 187 5.43 7.60 2.40
N ASP A 188 6.18 8.37 1.61
CA ASP A 188 7.59 8.09 1.40
C ASP A 188 8.37 8.17 2.73
N GLN A 189 9.05 7.07 3.07
CA GLN A 189 9.85 6.94 4.30
C GLN A 189 10.95 8.00 4.40
N MET A 190 11.56 8.41 3.29
CA MET A 190 12.56 9.47 3.29
C MET A 190 11.94 10.80 3.74
N VAL A 191 10.74 11.12 3.23
CA VAL A 191 10.02 12.35 3.61
C VAL A 191 9.61 12.31 5.08
N ARG A 192 9.18 11.15 5.59
CA ARG A 192 8.88 10.95 7.02
C ARG A 192 10.07 11.25 7.91
N HIS A 193 11.25 10.71 7.57
CA HIS A 193 12.45 10.93 8.38
C HIS A 193 12.91 12.40 8.33
N VAL A 194 12.85 13.04 7.16
CA VAL A 194 13.15 14.47 7.02
C VAL A 194 12.20 15.32 7.85
N ALA A 195 10.89 15.09 7.75
CA ALA A 195 9.89 15.83 8.52
C ALA A 195 10.09 15.65 10.03
N THR A 196 10.36 14.42 10.49
CA THR A 196 10.64 14.13 11.91
C THR A 196 11.87 14.90 12.41
N LEU A 197 12.95 14.94 11.62
CA LEU A 197 14.17 15.66 11.97
C LEU A 197 13.92 17.18 12.06
N VAL A 198 13.21 17.74 11.08
CA VAL A 198 12.86 19.17 11.05
C VAL A 198 11.98 19.55 12.25
N GLU A 199 10.96 18.73 12.56
CA GLU A 199 10.12 18.96 13.75
C GLU A 199 10.91 18.94 15.05
N HIS A 200 11.86 18.01 15.19
CA HIS A 200 12.72 17.94 16.36
C HIS A 200 13.62 19.19 16.48
N GLN A 201 14.20 19.63 15.36
CA GLN A 201 15.03 20.83 15.33
C GLN A 201 14.24 22.10 15.70
N LEU A 202 13.02 22.25 15.17
CA LEU A 202 12.13 23.37 15.49
C LEU A 202 11.74 23.37 16.98
N LYS A 203 11.45 22.20 17.56
CA LYS A 203 11.16 22.07 18.99
C LYS A 203 12.33 22.53 19.87
N ILE A 204 13.56 22.18 19.50
CA ILE A 204 14.77 22.65 20.20
C ILE A 204 14.89 24.17 20.12
N GLN A 205 14.79 24.74 18.91
CA GLN A 205 14.90 26.19 18.71
C GLN A 205 13.83 26.97 19.50
N LEU A 206 12.59 26.50 19.51
CA LEU A 206 11.51 27.11 20.30
C LEU A 206 11.76 27.02 21.80
N ALA A 207 12.31 25.90 22.29
CA ALA A 207 12.66 25.73 23.69
C ALA A 207 13.81 26.64 24.13
N ASP A 208 14.74 26.97 23.23
CA ASP A 208 15.84 27.89 23.52
C ASP A 208 15.42 29.36 23.45
N ILE A 209 14.44 29.73 22.60
CA ILE A 209 13.83 31.07 22.59
C ILE A 209 12.99 31.32 23.85
N ALA A 210 12.40 30.27 24.44
CA ALA A 210 11.55 30.37 25.62
C ALA A 210 12.33 30.47 26.95
N LYS A 211 13.67 30.35 26.93
CA LYS A 211 14.56 30.53 28.09
C LYS A 211 15.11 31.94 28.12
#